data_AF-A0A0D1C1S6-F1
#
_entry.id   AF-A0A0D1C1S6-F1
#
_cell.length_a   1.000
_cell.length_b   1.000
_cell.length_c   1.000
_cell.angle_alpha   90.00
_cell.angle_beta   90.00
_cell.angle_gamma   90.00
#
_symmetry.space_group_name_H-M   'P 1'
#
loop_
_entity.id
_entity.type
_entity.pdbx_description
1 polymer ?
#
loop_
_entity_poly.entity_id
_entity_poly.type
_entity_poly.pdbx_seq_one_letter_code
_entity_poly.pdbx_strand_id
1 'polypeptide(L)'
;MDGAKAEDFYDGSAQNMARFLQGSDPRRSTAALVYKNRQFPQDPTFRLSADKEFGASAGRKLAAFEQGLAAQTPPAAMTVAVSHSWGEAAVASSEVYGVHYDRQISLSGARMPDGWTADPATEYHHFIYDFDALTTAQQLGLAGDSHPMEEPAFRKHVYDDPADNAQVGSWKFTANPAAKAENHGLIAAADDARNRTARNDIARVIFGSKE
;
A
#
# COMPACT_ATOMS: atom_id res chain seq x y z
N MET A 1 -4.58 8.69 12.44
CA MET A 1 -5.28 8.10 11.28
C MET A 1 -5.90 6.82 11.73
N ASP A 2 -7.17 6.59 11.40
CA ASP A 2 -7.81 5.31 11.70
C ASP A 2 -7.46 4.32 10.59
N GLY A 3 -6.91 3.17 10.95
CA GLY A 3 -6.84 2.03 10.04
C GLY A 3 -8.23 1.42 9.84
N ALA A 4 -8.38 0.59 8.80
CA ALA A 4 -9.64 -0.13 8.55
C ALA A 4 -10.17 -0.82 9.82
N LYS A 5 -11.47 -0.83 10.02
CA LYS A 5 -12.17 -1.48 11.15
C LYS A 5 -12.91 -2.72 10.65
N ALA A 6 -13.49 -3.49 11.56
CA ALA A 6 -14.23 -4.70 11.15
C ALA A 6 -15.53 -4.32 10.42
N GLU A 7 -16.16 -3.24 10.87
CA GLU A 7 -17.38 -2.64 10.34
C GLU A 7 -17.25 -2.33 8.84
N ASP A 8 -16.09 -1.83 8.42
CA ASP A 8 -15.78 -1.51 7.01
C ASP A 8 -15.89 -2.74 6.09
N PHE A 9 -15.74 -3.96 6.61
CA PHE A 9 -15.94 -5.18 5.83
C PHE A 9 -17.41 -5.53 5.68
N TYR A 10 -18.24 -5.19 6.67
CA TYR A 10 -19.67 -5.47 6.68
C TYR A 10 -20.45 -4.48 5.82
N ASP A 11 -20.07 -3.20 5.84
CA ASP A 11 -20.66 -2.19 4.95
C ASP A 11 -20.10 -2.23 3.52
N GLY A 12 -18.99 -2.94 3.34
CA GLY A 12 -18.38 -3.18 2.04
C GLY A 12 -17.35 -2.12 1.63
N SER A 13 -17.05 -1.13 2.45
CA SER A 13 -16.09 -0.07 2.12
C SER A 13 -14.64 -0.56 2.04
N ALA A 14 -14.26 -1.54 2.87
CA ALA A 14 -12.91 -2.14 2.85
C ALA A 14 -12.57 -2.80 1.50
N GLN A 15 -13.58 -3.21 0.73
CA GLN A 15 -13.41 -3.88 -0.56
C GLN A 15 -13.49 -2.93 -1.76
N ASN A 16 -13.63 -1.61 -1.56
CA ASN A 16 -13.81 -0.67 -2.67
C ASN A 16 -12.65 -0.73 -3.69
N MET A 17 -11.39 -0.72 -3.23
CA MET A 17 -10.23 -0.85 -4.12
C MET A 17 -10.18 -2.23 -4.79
N ALA A 18 -10.42 -3.31 -4.04
CA ALA A 18 -10.47 -4.66 -4.59
C ALA A 18 -11.53 -4.82 -5.69
N ARG A 19 -12.74 -4.28 -5.48
CA ARG A 19 -13.83 -4.28 -6.48
C ARG A 19 -13.46 -3.44 -7.70
N PHE A 20 -12.84 -2.27 -7.49
CA PHE A 20 -12.38 -1.43 -8.60
C PHE A 20 -11.33 -2.15 -9.45
N LEU A 21 -10.34 -2.79 -8.83
CA LEU A 21 -9.31 -3.54 -9.55
C LEU A 21 -9.91 -4.74 -10.27
N GLN A 22 -10.76 -5.53 -9.61
CA GLN A 22 -11.46 -6.63 -10.26
C GLN A 22 -12.30 -6.17 -11.46
N GLY A 23 -13.02 -5.05 -11.32
CA GLY A 23 -13.81 -4.46 -12.40
C GLY A 23 -12.96 -3.82 -13.52
N SER A 24 -11.69 -3.54 -13.23
CA SER A 24 -10.73 -3.01 -14.20
C SER A 24 -10.02 -4.09 -15.01
N ASP A 25 -10.05 -5.35 -14.55
CA ASP A 25 -9.47 -6.49 -15.27
C ASP A 25 -10.21 -6.72 -16.60
N PRO A 26 -9.56 -6.49 -17.75
CA PRO A 26 -10.18 -6.68 -19.06
C PRO A 26 -10.56 -8.14 -19.32
N ARG A 27 -9.86 -9.10 -18.70
CA ARG A 27 -10.06 -10.54 -18.90
C ARG A 27 -11.11 -11.12 -17.96
N ARG A 28 -11.55 -10.37 -16.94
CA ARG A 28 -12.51 -10.81 -15.91
C ARG A 28 -12.08 -12.13 -15.24
N SER A 29 -10.79 -12.27 -15.02
CA SER A 29 -10.11 -13.46 -14.47
C SER A 29 -9.57 -13.25 -13.06
N THR A 30 -9.71 -12.04 -12.51
CA THR A 30 -9.14 -11.66 -11.21
C THR A 30 -10.05 -12.05 -10.07
N ALA A 31 -9.50 -12.81 -9.12
CA ALA A 31 -10.03 -12.95 -7.78
C ALA A 31 -9.31 -11.95 -6.86
N ALA A 32 -10.06 -11.18 -6.08
CA ALA A 32 -9.50 -10.22 -5.13
C ALA A 32 -9.91 -10.58 -3.71
N LEU A 33 -8.94 -10.64 -2.81
CA LEU A 33 -9.12 -10.95 -1.40
C LEU A 33 -8.68 -9.73 -0.59
N VAL A 34 -9.50 -9.31 0.38
CA VAL A 34 -9.13 -8.23 1.30
C VAL A 34 -8.79 -8.84 2.64
N TYR A 35 -7.55 -8.60 3.08
CA TYR A 35 -7.02 -9.17 4.30
C TYR A 35 -6.80 -8.07 5.36
N LYS A 36 -7.36 -8.28 6.54
CA LYS A 36 -7.07 -7.48 7.72
C LYS A 36 -6.53 -8.38 8.82
N ASN A 37 -5.30 -8.09 9.27
CA ASN A 37 -4.62 -8.93 10.24
C ASN A 37 -5.11 -8.70 11.68
N ARG A 38 -5.12 -7.44 12.12
CA ARG A 38 -5.43 -7.01 13.48
C ARG A 38 -5.86 -5.54 13.52
N GLN A 39 -6.27 -5.09 14.69
CA GLN A 39 -6.49 -3.67 14.96
C GLN A 39 -5.18 -2.90 14.84
N PHE A 40 -5.25 -1.75 14.16
CA PHE A 40 -4.13 -0.84 14.04
C PHE A 40 -3.92 -0.09 15.39
N PRO A 41 -2.68 0.08 15.88
CA PRO A 41 -2.43 0.79 17.14
C PRO A 41 -2.82 2.26 17.02
N GLN A 42 -3.67 2.73 17.94
CA GLN A 42 -4.04 4.13 18.04
C GLN A 42 -2.99 4.87 18.91
N ASP A 43 -1.86 5.21 18.28
CA ASP A 43 -0.74 5.89 18.93
C ASP A 43 -0.31 7.11 18.10
N PRO A 44 -0.43 8.35 18.62
CA PRO A 44 -0.09 9.56 17.89
C PRO A 44 1.41 9.67 17.57
N THR A 45 2.26 8.89 18.23
CA THR A 45 3.72 8.90 18.01
C THR A 45 4.19 7.86 16.99
N PHE A 46 3.28 7.02 16.49
CA PHE A 46 3.57 5.87 15.63
C PHE A 46 4.54 4.84 16.22
N ARG A 47 4.96 4.97 17.49
CA ARG A 47 5.94 4.08 18.11
C ARG A 47 5.47 2.63 18.13
N LEU A 48 4.19 2.41 18.42
CA LEU A 48 3.61 1.05 18.42
C LEU A 48 3.50 0.46 17.01
N SER A 49 3.17 1.25 16.00
CA SER A 49 3.10 0.77 14.61
C SER A 49 4.49 0.59 14.00
N ALA A 50 5.45 1.42 14.42
CA ALA A 50 6.87 1.31 14.09
C ALA A 50 7.61 0.26 14.93
N ASP A 51 6.91 -0.55 15.73
CA ASP A 51 7.53 -1.70 16.39
C ASP A 51 7.82 -2.82 15.37
N LYS A 52 9.01 -3.44 15.42
CA LYS A 52 9.42 -4.46 14.43
C LYS A 52 8.57 -5.72 14.52
N GLU A 53 8.15 -6.08 15.73
CA GLU A 53 7.30 -7.24 15.97
C GLU A 53 5.88 -7.01 15.45
N PHE A 54 5.40 -5.76 15.43
CA PHE A 54 4.10 -5.43 14.84
C PHE A 54 4.01 -5.87 13.37
N GLY A 55 4.99 -5.48 12.55
CA GLY A 55 5.08 -5.87 11.14
C GLY A 55 5.38 -7.35 10.97
N ALA A 56 6.36 -7.88 11.71
CA ALA A 56 6.79 -9.28 11.59
C ALA A 56 5.68 -10.28 11.96
N SER A 57 4.94 -10.04 13.04
CA SER A 57 3.79 -10.84 13.44
C SER A 57 2.69 -10.80 12.37
N ALA A 58 2.49 -9.62 11.76
CA ALA A 58 1.51 -9.48 10.70
C ALA A 58 1.92 -10.25 9.44
N GLY A 59 3.18 -10.12 9.01
CA GLY A 59 3.71 -10.82 7.84
C GLY A 59 3.70 -12.34 7.97
N ARG A 60 3.99 -12.89 9.16
CA ARG A 60 3.93 -14.35 9.37
C ARG A 60 2.53 -14.91 9.14
N LYS A 61 1.50 -14.21 9.60
CA LYS A 61 0.10 -14.63 9.39
C LYS A 61 -0.33 -14.47 7.94
N LEU A 62 0.11 -13.40 7.28
CA LEU A 62 -0.13 -13.22 5.85
C LEU A 62 0.56 -14.33 5.04
N ALA A 63 1.79 -14.69 5.39
CA ALA A 63 2.50 -15.79 4.75
C ALA A 63 1.78 -17.14 4.87
N ALA A 64 1.24 -17.44 6.06
CA ALA A 64 0.43 -18.64 6.24
C ALA A 64 -0.87 -18.62 5.41
N PHE A 65 -1.50 -17.45 5.27
CA PHE A 65 -2.67 -17.27 4.42
C PHE A 65 -2.33 -17.49 2.94
N GLU A 66 -1.26 -16.87 2.45
CA GLU A 66 -0.79 -17.00 1.06
C GLU A 66 -0.38 -18.43 0.72
N GLN A 67 0.26 -19.17 1.65
CA GLN A 67 0.55 -20.59 1.47
C GLN A 67 -0.73 -21.42 1.29
N GLY A 68 -1.78 -21.12 2.05
CA GLY A 68 -3.08 -21.77 1.89
C GLY A 68 -3.75 -21.43 0.55
N LEU A 69 -3.62 -20.18 0.11
CA LEU A 69 -4.15 -19.72 -1.17
C LEU A 69 -3.40 -20.31 -2.37
N ALA A 70 -2.08 -20.43 -2.28
CA ALA A 70 -1.23 -21.01 -3.32
C ALA A 70 -1.64 -22.44 -3.68
N ALA A 71 -2.09 -23.24 -2.69
CA ALA A 71 -2.60 -24.59 -2.91
C ALA A 71 -3.87 -24.64 -3.78
N GLN A 72 -4.59 -23.53 -3.93
CA GLN A 72 -5.81 -23.39 -4.74
C GLN A 72 -5.61 -22.52 -5.99
N THR A 73 -4.41 -21.97 -6.16
CA THR A 73 -4.11 -21.00 -7.22
C THR A 73 -3.70 -21.74 -8.49
N PRO A 74 -4.31 -21.45 -9.66
CA PRO A 74 -3.90 -22.05 -10.92
C PRO A 74 -2.42 -21.75 -11.23
N PRO A 75 -1.64 -22.69 -11.81
CA PRO A 75 -0.20 -22.49 -12.02
C PRO A 75 0.18 -21.29 -12.92
N ALA A 76 -0.74 -20.80 -13.76
CA ALA A 76 -0.51 -19.66 -14.64
C ALA A 76 -1.08 -18.34 -14.09
N ALA A 77 -1.66 -18.35 -12.88
CA ALA A 77 -2.16 -17.14 -12.25
C ALA A 77 -1.00 -16.33 -11.68
N MET A 78 -1.13 -15.00 -11.76
CA MET A 78 -0.22 -14.06 -11.11
C MET A 78 -0.77 -13.70 -9.73
N THR A 79 0.11 -13.61 -8.74
CA THR A 79 -0.19 -13.13 -7.40
C THR A 79 0.29 -11.69 -7.27
N VAL A 80 -0.64 -10.78 -7.00
CA VAL A 80 -0.35 -9.35 -6.81
C VAL A 80 -0.72 -8.94 -5.40
N ALA A 81 0.26 -8.48 -4.62
CA ALA A 81 0.02 -7.87 -3.33
C ALA A 81 -0.28 -6.38 -3.51
N VAL A 82 -1.37 -5.90 -2.93
CA VAL A 82 -1.66 -4.46 -2.83
C VAL A 82 -1.73 -4.09 -1.35
N SER A 83 -0.86 -3.18 -0.93
CA SER A 83 -0.72 -2.76 0.45
C SER A 83 -1.07 -1.28 0.57
N HIS A 84 -1.60 -0.87 1.72
CA HIS A 84 -1.79 0.55 2.05
C HIS A 84 -1.20 0.85 3.41
N SER A 85 -0.49 1.97 3.54
CA SER A 85 0.04 2.41 4.83
C SER A 85 0.91 1.32 5.48
N TRP A 86 0.64 1.00 6.76
CA TRP A 86 1.28 -0.09 7.49
C TRP A 86 0.96 -1.51 7.00
N GLY A 87 0.04 -1.66 6.04
CA GLY A 87 -0.11 -2.91 5.29
C GLY A 87 1.17 -3.32 4.57
N GLU A 88 1.98 -2.36 4.12
CA GLU A 88 3.28 -2.63 3.48
C GLU A 88 4.22 -3.40 4.40
N ALA A 89 4.30 -3.02 5.68
CA ALA A 89 5.14 -3.72 6.64
C ALA A 89 4.72 -5.20 6.80
N ALA A 90 3.43 -5.51 6.62
CA ALA A 90 2.95 -6.88 6.63
C ALA A 90 3.29 -7.64 5.33
N VAL A 91 3.13 -7.00 4.17
CA VAL A 91 3.44 -7.61 2.86
C VAL A 91 4.96 -7.83 2.71
N ALA A 92 5.78 -6.81 2.94
CA ALA A 92 7.24 -6.98 2.90
C ALA A 92 7.72 -8.02 3.94
N SER A 93 7.08 -8.09 5.11
CA SER A 93 7.39 -9.14 6.08
C SER A 93 6.97 -10.54 5.63
N SER A 94 5.91 -10.70 4.83
CA SER A 94 5.52 -12.03 4.34
C SER A 94 6.53 -12.58 3.34
N GLU A 95 7.22 -11.72 2.57
CA GLU A 95 8.32 -12.11 1.68
C GLU A 95 9.50 -12.72 2.46
N VAL A 96 9.85 -12.15 3.62
CA VAL A 96 10.86 -12.72 4.54
C VAL A 96 10.45 -14.12 5.04
N TYR A 97 9.15 -14.40 5.09
CA TYR A 97 8.60 -15.72 5.44
C TYR A 97 8.32 -16.61 4.22
N GLY A 98 8.88 -16.28 3.06
CA GLY A 98 8.89 -17.14 1.87
C GLY A 98 7.69 -16.97 0.93
N VAL A 99 6.90 -15.91 1.09
CA VAL A 99 5.90 -15.56 0.06
C VAL A 99 6.61 -14.94 -1.13
N HIS A 100 6.22 -15.37 -2.33
CA HIS A 100 6.58 -14.71 -3.57
C HIS A 100 5.33 -14.05 -4.17
N TYR A 101 5.51 -12.85 -4.73
CA TYR A 101 4.49 -12.12 -5.46
C TYR A 101 5.04 -11.80 -6.85
N ASP A 102 4.24 -11.94 -7.91
CA ASP A 102 4.66 -11.43 -9.22
C ASP A 102 4.77 -9.91 -9.20
N ARG A 103 3.91 -9.25 -8.40
CA ARG A 103 3.96 -7.79 -8.18
C ARG A 103 3.61 -7.39 -6.75
N GLN A 104 4.27 -6.36 -6.26
CA GLN A 104 3.91 -5.67 -5.03
C GLN A 104 3.60 -4.20 -5.32
N ILE A 105 2.37 -3.81 -4.99
CA ILE A 105 1.83 -2.47 -5.17
C ILE A 105 1.67 -1.82 -3.80
N SER A 106 2.58 -0.90 -3.50
CA SER A 106 2.59 -0.14 -2.25
C SER A 106 1.84 1.17 -2.42
N LEU A 107 0.75 1.36 -1.69
CA LEU A 107 -0.03 2.61 -1.66
C LEU A 107 0.36 3.40 -0.42
N SER A 108 1.29 4.35 -0.57
CA SER A 108 1.90 5.07 0.54
C SER A 108 2.34 4.13 1.67
N GLY A 109 3.05 3.05 1.32
CA GLY A 109 3.50 2.03 2.26
C GLY A 109 4.48 2.50 3.32
N ALA A 110 4.36 1.88 4.49
CA ALA A 110 5.30 1.99 5.59
C ALA A 110 6.58 1.18 5.33
N ARG A 111 7.37 0.98 6.39
CA ARG A 111 8.68 0.36 6.25
C ARG A 111 8.66 -1.13 5.90
N MET A 112 9.71 -1.58 5.24
CA MET A 112 10.09 -2.98 5.12
C MET A 112 10.82 -3.45 6.41
N PRO A 113 10.75 -4.74 6.79
CA PRO A 113 11.43 -5.24 7.97
C PRO A 113 12.94 -5.44 7.74
N ASP A 114 13.68 -5.59 8.84
CA ASP A 114 15.10 -5.96 8.78
C ASP A 114 15.28 -7.29 8.02
N GLY A 115 16.33 -7.36 7.19
CA GLY A 115 16.63 -8.56 6.42
C GLY A 115 15.73 -8.79 5.20
N TRP A 116 14.74 -7.91 4.96
CA TRP A 116 14.05 -7.87 3.69
C TRP A 116 15.01 -7.52 2.55
N THR A 117 14.83 -8.16 1.41
CA THR A 117 15.54 -7.87 0.17
C THR A 117 14.56 -8.09 -0.97
N ALA A 118 14.56 -7.18 -1.94
CA ALA A 118 13.73 -7.31 -3.12
C ALA A 118 14.02 -8.63 -3.84
N ASP A 119 12.96 -9.36 -4.17
CA ASP A 119 13.03 -10.52 -5.04
C ASP A 119 13.19 -10.03 -6.49
N PRO A 120 14.26 -10.42 -7.21
CA PRO A 120 14.48 -9.96 -8.59
C PRO A 120 13.41 -10.40 -9.58
N ALA A 121 12.55 -11.36 -9.23
CA ALA A 121 11.42 -11.79 -10.04
C ALA A 121 10.12 -11.02 -9.75
N THR A 122 10.09 -10.17 -8.70
CA THR A 122 8.92 -9.38 -8.32
C THR A 122 9.00 -7.97 -8.90
N GLU A 123 7.91 -7.48 -9.50
CA GLU A 123 7.81 -6.07 -9.89
C GLU A 123 7.27 -5.22 -8.73
N TYR A 124 8.09 -4.29 -8.22
CA TYR A 124 7.74 -3.42 -7.11
C TYR A 124 7.32 -2.03 -7.59
N HIS A 125 6.15 -1.57 -7.15
CA HIS A 125 5.64 -0.24 -7.46
C HIS A 125 5.17 0.47 -6.19
N HIS A 126 5.49 1.75 -6.08
CA HIS A 126 5.04 2.59 -4.98
C HIS A 126 4.30 3.81 -5.51
N PHE A 127 3.08 4.00 -5.03
CA PHE A 127 2.17 5.07 -5.42
C PHE A 127 1.93 5.98 -4.21
N ILE A 128 2.11 7.28 -4.38
CA ILE A 128 1.99 8.25 -3.29
C ILE A 128 1.66 9.64 -3.82
N TYR A 129 0.95 10.44 -3.03
CA TYR A 129 0.83 11.87 -3.30
C TYR A 129 2.03 12.63 -2.71
N ASP A 130 2.45 13.72 -3.33
CA ASP A 130 3.34 14.66 -2.65
C ASP A 130 2.64 15.18 -1.38
N PHE A 131 3.43 15.52 -0.36
CA PHE A 131 2.94 15.84 0.98
C PHE A 131 2.08 14.75 1.67
N ASP A 132 2.54 13.50 1.64
CA ASP A 132 1.95 12.43 2.43
C ASP A 132 2.35 12.48 3.92
N ALA A 133 1.42 12.14 4.81
CA ALA A 133 1.68 12.15 6.25
C ALA A 133 2.63 11.04 6.72
N LEU A 134 2.66 9.88 6.05
CA LEU A 134 3.63 8.83 6.34
C LEU A 134 5.03 9.21 5.84
N THR A 135 5.16 9.87 4.69
CA THR A 135 6.44 10.46 4.27
C THR A 135 6.95 11.48 5.29
N THR A 136 6.04 12.27 5.87
CA THR A 136 6.42 13.20 6.95
C THR A 136 6.90 12.45 8.20
N ALA A 137 6.22 11.35 8.59
CA ALA A 137 6.66 10.52 9.71
C ALA A 137 8.03 9.84 9.44
N GLN A 138 8.29 9.41 8.20
CA GLN A 138 9.55 8.84 7.76
C GLN A 138 10.69 9.86 7.84
N GLN A 139 10.49 11.07 7.30
CA GLN A 139 11.47 12.17 7.37
C GLN A 139 11.82 12.59 8.81
N LEU A 140 10.89 12.41 9.75
CA LEU A 140 11.10 12.68 11.17
C LEU A 140 11.70 11.48 11.94
N GLY A 141 12.01 10.37 11.26
CA GLY A 141 12.53 9.14 11.88
C GLY A 141 11.51 8.36 12.71
N LEU A 142 10.22 8.66 12.57
CA LEU A 142 9.14 8.05 13.38
C LEU A 142 8.59 6.76 12.77
N ALA A 143 8.91 6.48 11.50
CA ALA A 143 8.41 5.32 10.76
C ALA A 143 9.50 4.29 10.39
N GLY A 144 10.75 4.51 10.82
CA GLY A 144 11.92 3.68 10.51
C GLY A 144 12.58 3.99 9.15
N ASP A 145 13.77 3.45 8.94
CA ASP A 145 14.73 3.93 7.91
C ASP A 145 14.62 3.20 6.55
N SER A 146 13.81 2.14 6.43
CA SER A 146 13.72 1.33 5.21
C SER A 146 12.30 1.38 4.64
N HIS A 147 12.04 2.21 3.63
CA HIS A 147 10.70 2.39 3.09
C HIS A 147 10.69 2.53 1.55
N PRO A 148 9.54 2.27 0.89
CA PRO A 148 9.46 2.19 -0.57
C PRO A 148 9.92 3.46 -1.31
N MET A 149 9.81 4.63 -0.67
CA MET A 149 10.30 5.89 -1.24
C MET A 149 11.83 5.95 -1.40
N GLU A 150 12.59 5.25 -0.56
CA GLU A 150 14.06 5.25 -0.57
C GLU A 150 14.64 3.97 -1.20
N GLU A 151 13.88 2.88 -1.23
CA GLU A 151 14.34 1.59 -1.76
C GLU A 151 14.41 1.58 -3.30
N PRO A 152 15.60 1.41 -3.91
CA PRO A 152 15.78 1.41 -5.36
C PRO A 152 14.89 0.43 -6.14
N ALA A 153 14.56 -0.74 -5.57
CA ALA A 153 13.73 -1.75 -6.24
C ALA A 153 12.31 -1.25 -6.58
N PHE A 154 11.75 -0.33 -5.79
CA PHE A 154 10.43 0.21 -6.07
C PHE A 154 10.47 1.25 -7.20
N ARG A 155 9.63 1.07 -8.22
CA ARG A 155 9.30 2.15 -9.15
C ARG A 155 8.31 3.11 -8.50
N LYS A 156 8.71 4.37 -8.32
CA LYS A 156 7.89 5.40 -7.67
C LYS A 156 6.98 6.12 -8.67
N HIS A 157 5.73 6.31 -8.26
CA HIS A 157 4.70 7.09 -8.95
C HIS A 157 4.20 8.14 -7.98
N VAL A 158 4.71 9.37 -8.12
CA VAL A 158 4.38 10.50 -7.25
C VAL A 158 3.38 11.40 -7.95
N TYR A 159 2.27 11.69 -7.28
CA TYR A 159 1.19 12.55 -7.79
C TYR A 159 1.17 13.88 -7.05
N ASP A 160 0.78 14.95 -7.72
CA ASP A 160 0.58 16.24 -7.05
C ASP A 160 -0.60 16.16 -6.05
N ASP A 161 -0.37 16.68 -4.85
CA ASP A 161 -1.36 16.86 -3.79
C ASP A 161 -2.57 17.65 -4.35
N PRO A 162 -3.78 17.09 -4.28
CA PRO A 162 -4.98 17.73 -4.78
C PRO A 162 -5.47 18.87 -3.89
N ALA A 163 -4.89 19.09 -2.70
CA ALA A 163 -5.17 20.24 -1.86
C ALA A 163 -4.44 21.50 -2.35
N ASP A 164 -4.99 22.67 -2.02
CA ASP A 164 -4.38 23.97 -2.32
C ASP A 164 -3.07 24.15 -1.53
N ASN A 165 -1.95 23.86 -2.20
CA ASN A 165 -0.61 24.05 -1.67
C ASN A 165 -0.16 25.49 -1.80
N ALA A 166 0.63 25.96 -0.83
CA ALA A 166 1.37 27.20 -1.01
C ALA A 166 2.57 26.93 -1.91
N GLN A 167 2.79 27.80 -2.90
CA GLN A 167 3.89 27.67 -3.84
C GLN A 167 4.71 28.97 -3.88
N VAL A 168 6.03 28.86 -3.73
CA VAL A 168 6.98 29.96 -3.90
C VAL A 168 8.03 29.53 -4.93
N GLY A 169 7.90 30.05 -6.15
CA GLY A 169 8.73 29.62 -7.28
C GLY A 169 8.51 28.15 -7.59
N SER A 170 9.58 27.35 -7.64
CA SER A 170 9.52 25.89 -7.83
C SER A 170 9.23 25.10 -6.55
N TRP A 171 9.13 25.78 -5.40
CA TRP A 171 8.93 25.13 -4.10
C TRP A 171 7.45 25.08 -3.76
N LYS A 172 6.88 23.88 -3.69
CA LYS A 172 5.57 23.63 -3.08
C LYS A 172 5.77 23.33 -1.59
N PHE A 173 4.84 23.75 -0.74
CA PHE A 173 4.77 23.32 0.66
C PHE A 173 3.33 23.34 1.17
N THR A 174 3.03 22.35 2.03
CA THR A 174 1.86 22.38 2.91
C THR A 174 2.30 22.18 4.35
N ALA A 175 1.85 23.11 5.20
CA ALA A 175 1.94 22.98 6.65
C ALA A 175 0.66 22.38 7.25
N ASN A 176 -0.33 22.01 6.42
CA ASN A 176 -1.62 21.51 6.89
C ASN A 176 -1.53 19.99 7.17
N PRO A 177 -1.46 19.55 8.44
CA PRO A 177 -1.39 18.13 8.76
C PRO A 177 -2.65 17.35 8.35
N ALA A 178 -3.81 18.01 8.23
CA ALA A 178 -5.04 17.37 7.79
C ALA A 178 -4.97 17.01 6.30
N ALA A 179 -4.44 17.90 5.45
CA ALA A 179 -4.23 17.62 4.02
C ALA A 179 -3.30 16.43 3.82
N LYS A 180 -2.21 16.36 4.59
CA LYS A 180 -1.27 15.23 4.54
C LYS A 180 -1.92 13.89 4.92
N ALA A 181 -2.78 13.90 5.94
CA ALA A 181 -3.53 12.72 6.35
C ALA A 181 -4.61 12.34 5.34
N GLU A 182 -5.23 13.32 4.68
CA GLU A 182 -6.20 13.11 3.62
C GLU A 182 -5.54 12.45 2.40
N ASN A 183 -4.40 12.96 1.94
CA ASN A 183 -3.63 12.37 0.84
C ASN A 183 -3.22 10.92 1.11
N HIS A 184 -2.85 10.65 2.35
CA HIS A 184 -2.52 9.31 2.79
C HIS A 184 -3.68 8.33 2.65
N GLY A 185 -4.91 8.75 2.97
CA GLY A 185 -6.11 7.95 2.70
C GLY A 185 -6.49 7.92 1.23
N LEU A 186 -6.33 9.05 0.53
CA LEU A 186 -6.78 9.26 -0.84
C LEU A 186 -6.16 8.28 -1.81
N ILE A 187 -4.87 7.96 -1.67
CA ILE A 187 -4.18 7.05 -2.61
C ILE A 187 -4.84 5.66 -2.69
N ALA A 188 -5.50 5.22 -1.60
CA ALA A 188 -6.24 3.97 -1.52
C ALA A 188 -7.74 4.11 -1.81
N ALA A 189 -8.25 5.33 -2.01
CA ALA A 189 -9.66 5.58 -2.24
C ALA A 189 -10.07 5.25 -3.69
N ALA A 190 -10.96 4.27 -3.85
CA ALA A 190 -11.39 3.82 -5.17
C ALA A 190 -12.60 4.58 -5.74
N ASP A 191 -13.30 5.34 -4.90
CA ASP A 191 -14.52 6.09 -5.20
C ASP A 191 -14.32 7.61 -5.23
N ASP A 192 -13.17 8.12 -4.80
CA ASP A 192 -12.83 9.54 -4.90
C ASP A 192 -12.41 9.91 -6.34
N ALA A 193 -12.95 11.01 -6.85
CA ALA A 193 -12.63 11.51 -8.19
C ALA A 193 -11.21 12.10 -8.27
N ARG A 194 -10.68 12.62 -7.17
CA ARG A 194 -9.32 13.17 -7.08
C ARG A 194 -8.27 12.06 -7.24
N ASN A 195 -8.60 10.83 -6.83
CA ASN A 195 -7.73 9.66 -6.99
C ASN A 195 -7.84 8.99 -8.37
N ARG A 196 -8.62 9.55 -9.31
CA ARG A 196 -8.90 8.89 -10.60
C ARG A 196 -7.64 8.57 -11.40
N THR A 197 -6.70 9.51 -11.47
CA THR A 197 -5.45 9.31 -12.22
C THR A 197 -4.64 8.17 -11.60
N ALA A 198 -4.33 8.28 -10.30
CA ALA A 198 -3.52 7.28 -9.61
C ALA A 198 -4.16 5.88 -9.61
N ARG A 199 -5.46 5.76 -9.32
CA ARG A 199 -6.14 4.44 -9.35
C ARG A 199 -6.16 3.82 -10.76
N ASN A 200 -6.29 4.62 -11.81
CA ASN A 200 -6.23 4.12 -13.19
C ASN A 200 -4.81 3.68 -13.56
N ASP A 201 -3.79 4.38 -13.08
CA ASP A 201 -2.39 4.01 -13.29
C ASP A 201 -2.03 2.73 -12.52
N ILE A 202 -2.53 2.56 -11.30
CA ILE A 202 -2.45 1.31 -10.53
C ILE A 202 -3.06 0.15 -11.33
N ALA A 203 -4.29 0.31 -11.83
CA ALA A 203 -4.94 -0.72 -12.64
C ALA A 203 -4.15 -1.02 -13.93
N ARG A 204 -3.57 0.00 -14.58
CA ARG A 204 -2.72 -0.20 -15.77
C ARG A 204 -1.44 -0.95 -15.45
N VAL A 205 -0.82 -0.70 -14.30
CA VAL A 205 0.35 -1.47 -13.86
C VAL A 205 -0.02 -2.93 -13.60
N ILE A 206 -1.19 -3.19 -12.99
CA ILE A 206 -1.62 -4.56 -12.67
C ILE A 206 -2.10 -5.34 -13.92
N PHE A 207 -2.80 -4.71 -14.85
CA PHE A 207 -3.45 -5.43 -15.96
C PHE A 207 -2.87 -5.12 -17.34
N GLY A 208 -1.96 -4.15 -17.45
CA GLY A 208 -1.53 -3.59 -18.72
C GLY A 208 -2.48 -2.52 -19.25
N SER A 209 -2.10 -1.89 -20.37
CA SER A 209 -2.97 -0.96 -21.10
C SER A 209 -4.11 -1.75 -21.76
N LYS A 210 -5.34 -1.20 -21.75
CA LYS A 210 -6.40 -1.71 -22.63
C LYS A 210 -5.99 -1.39 -24.07
N GLU A 211 -5.85 -2.42 -24.90
CA GLU A 211 -5.86 -2.26 -26.37
C GLU A 211 -7.25 -1.86 -26.87
#